data_AF-A0A7C5J5Y3-F1
#
_entry.id   AF-A0A7C5J5Y3-F1
#
_cell.length_a   1.000
_cell.length_b   1.000
_cell.length_c   1.000
_cell.angle_alpha   90.00
_cell.angle_beta   90.00
_cell.angle_gamma   90.00
#
_symmetry.space_group_name_H-M   'P 1'
#
loop_
_entity.id
_entity.type
_entity.pdbx_description
1 polymer ?
#
loop_
_entity_poly.entity_id
_entity_poly.type
_entity_poly.pdbx_seq_one_letter_code
_entity_poly.pdbx_strand_id
1 'polypeptide(L)' 'MAGEHDKRRLVEWLRAEMTRQAGRRYLIDLDSLDLESLRELQRLLRDLDAERRAAVQRARLTPWRLP' A
#
# COMPACT_ATOMS: atom_id res chain seq x y z
N MET A 1 -21.46 1.27 14.68
CA MET A 1 -21.91 1.67 13.33
C MET A 1 -20.82 2.42 12.56
N ALA A 2 -20.38 3.63 12.95
CA ALA A 2 -19.39 4.41 12.17
C ALA A 2 -18.04 3.68 11.91
N GLY A 3 -17.44 3.08 12.95
CA GLY A 3 -16.13 2.41 12.81
C GLY A 3 -16.12 1.17 11.90
N GLU A 4 -17.26 0.51 11.72
CA GLU A 4 -17.39 -0.67 10.85
C GLU A 4 -17.54 -0.28 9.37
N HIS A 5 -18.15 0.88 9.11
CA HIS A 5 -18.16 1.47 7.77
C HIS A 5 -16.76 1.98 7.39
N ASP A 6 -16.05 2.62 8.32
CA ASP A 6 -14.67 3.07 8.10
C ASP A 6 -13.72 1.89 7.83
N LYS A 7 -13.87 0.80 8.59
CA LYS A 7 -13.11 -0.44 8.36
C LYS A 7 -13.36 -0.99 6.96
N ARG A 8 -14.63 -1.14 6.55
CA ARG A 8 -14.98 -1.65 5.21
C ARG A 8 -14.40 -0.79 4.10
N ARG A 9 -14.53 0.53 4.21
CA ARG A 9 -13.95 1.47 3.24
C ARG A 9 -12.41 1.35 3.17
N LEU A 10 -11.75 1.13 4.31
CA LEU A 10 -10.30 0.93 4.35
C LEU A 10 -9.87 -0.41 3.71
N VAL A 11 -10.61 -1.49 3.97
CA VAL A 11 -10.38 -2.80 3.33
C VAL A 11 -10.53 -2.69 1.82
N GLU A 12 -11.60 -2.07 1.32
CA GLU A 12 -11.83 -1.88 -0.11
C GLU A 12 -10.70 -1.07 -0.75
N TRP A 13 -10.28 0.02 -0.11
CA TRP A 13 -9.15 0.82 -0.55
C TRP A 13 -7.86 -0.01 -0.62
N LEU A 14 -7.56 -0.80 0.42
CA LEU A 14 -6.37 -1.67 0.45
C LEU A 14 -6.39 -2.72 -0.65
N ARG A 15 -7.54 -3.38 -0.89
CA ARG A 15 -7.67 -4.36 -2.00
C ARG A 15 -7.38 -3.71 -3.35
N ALA A 16 -7.91 -2.51 -3.59
CA ALA A 16 -7.67 -1.76 -4.82
C ALA A 16 -6.20 -1.35 -4.96
N GLU A 17 -5.59 -0.79 -3.91
CA GLU A 17 -4.22 -0.30 -3.95
C GLU A 17 -3.22 -1.46 -4.11
N MET A 18 -3.41 -2.58 -3.40
CA MET A 18 -2.57 -3.77 -3.56
C MET A 18 -2.63 -4.33 -4.99
N THR A 19 -3.84 -4.36 -5.58
CA THR A 19 -4.02 -4.82 -6.97
C THR A 19 -3.33 -3.87 -7.95
N ARG A 20 -3.45 -2.56 -7.73
CA ARG A 20 -2.81 -1.53 -8.55
C ARG A 20 -1.28 -1.62 -8.53
N GLN A 21 -0.69 -1.81 -7.35
CA GLN A 21 0.77 -1.84 -7.19
C GLN A 21 1.38 -3.15 -7.67
N ALA A 22 0.76 -4.30 -7.37
CA ALA A 22 1.31 -5.61 -7.69
C ALA A 22 0.90 -6.14 -9.07
N GLY A 23 -0.11 -5.56 -9.72
CA GLY A 23 -0.68 -6.07 -10.97
C GLY A 23 -1.39 -7.43 -10.84
N ARG A 24 -1.55 -7.93 -9.61
CA ARG A 24 -2.21 -9.21 -9.30
C ARG A 24 -3.01 -9.11 -8.01
N ARG A 25 -4.05 -9.93 -7.91
CA ARG A 25 -4.90 -10.01 -6.72
C ARG A 25 -4.28 -10.96 -5.70
N TYR A 26 -4.00 -10.47 -4.50
CA TYR A 26 -3.62 -11.31 -3.37
C TYR A 26 -4.85 -11.79 -2.60
N LEU A 27 -4.81 -13.04 -2.13
CA LEU A 27 -5.85 -13.66 -1.33
C LEU A 27 -5.60 -13.45 0.17
N ILE A 28 -5.33 -12.20 0.56
CA ILE A 28 -5.21 -11.83 1.97
C ILE A 28 -6.60 -11.57 2.52
N ASP A 29 -6.91 -12.19 3.67
CA ASP A 29 -8.12 -11.94 4.41
C ASP A 29 -7.96 -10.66 5.25
N LEU A 30 -8.20 -9.51 4.62
CA LEU A 30 -8.12 -8.20 5.27
C LEU A 30 -9.28 -7.94 6.24
N ASP A 31 -10.38 -8.67 6.10
CA ASP A 31 -11.59 -8.47 6.89
C ASP A 31 -11.42 -8.99 8.32
N SER A 32 -10.52 -9.96 8.56
CA SER A 32 -10.17 -10.45 9.90
C SER A 32 -9.18 -9.56 10.65
N LEU A 33 -8.48 -8.64 9.97
CA LEU A 33 -7.58 -7.69 10.63
C LEU A 33 -8.37 -6.63 11.41
N ASP A 34 -7.81 -6.15 12.52
CA ASP A 34 -8.37 -5.02 13.25
C ASP A 34 -8.06 -3.69 12.53
N LEU A 35 -8.74 -2.61 12.94
CA LEU A 35 -8.63 -1.31 12.27
C LEU A 35 -7.22 -0.70 12.37
N GLU A 36 -6.48 -0.95 13.45
CA GLU A 36 -5.13 -0.43 13.64
C GLU A 36 -4.17 -1.12 12.68
N SER A 37 -4.19 -2.45 12.62
CA SER A 37 -3.40 -3.23 11.65
C SER A 37 -3.67 -2.81 10.21
N LEU A 38 -4.93 -2.52 9.85
CA LEU A 38 -5.28 -2.03 8.51
C LEU A 38 -4.71 -0.64 8.23
N ARG A 39 -4.65 0.24 9.22
CA ARG A 39 -4.05 1.58 9.08
C ARG A 39 -2.55 1.51 8.93
N GLU A 40 -1.88 0.67 9.71
CA GLU A 40 -0.44 0.44 9.58
C GLU A 40 -0.10 -0.18 8.22
N LEU A 41 -0.92 -1.11 7.72
CA LEU A 41 -0.76 -1.62 6.36
C LEU A 41 -0.92 -0.51 5.31
N GLN A 42 -1.91 0.38 5.46
CA GLN A 42 -2.05 1.54 4.58
C GLN A 42 -0.82 2.45 4.63
N ARG A 43 -0.26 2.70 5.81
CA ARG A 43 0.94 3.51 6.00
C ARG A 43 2.14 2.87 5.31
N LEU A 44 2.37 1.58 5.53
CA LEU A 44 3.42 0.80 4.90
C LEU A 44 3.35 0.90 3.37
N LEU A 45 2.17 0.72 2.78
CA LEU A 45 2.00 0.81 1.32
C LEU A 45 2.34 2.20 0.78
N ARG A 46 2.03 3.27 1.53
CA ARG A 46 2.40 4.65 1.15
C ARG A 46 3.90 4.89 1.24
N ASP A 47 4.54 4.38 2.29
CA ASP A 47 5.98 4.51 2.49
C ASP A 47 6.73 3.79 1.35
N LEU A 48 6.30 2.57 0.99
CA LEU A 48 6.87 1.84 -0.15
C LEU A 48 6.70 2.56 -1.49
N ASP A 49 5.54 3.20 -1.75
CA ASP A 49 5.36 3.97 -2.98
C ASP A 49 6.25 5.23 -3.00
N ALA A 50 6.43 5.89 -1.85
CA ALA A 50 7.35 7.02 -1.73
C ALA A 50 8.80 6.60 -1.98
N GLU A 51 9.24 5.49 -1.38
CA GLU A 51 10.57 4.90 -1.61
C GLU A 51 10.78 4.52 -3.07
N ARG A 52 9.78 3.88 -3.69
CA ARG A 52 9.80 3.52 -5.11
C ARG A 52 9.96 4.77 -5.99
N ARG A 53 9.20 5.83 -5.74
CA ARG A 53 9.33 7.10 -6.47
C ARG A 53 10.72 7.70 -6.29
N ALA A 54 11.24 7.72 -5.07
CA ALA A 54 12.58 8.21 -4.79
C ALA A 54 13.66 7.39 -5.49
N ALA A 55 13.53 6.06 -5.54
CA ALA A 55 14.42 5.17 -6.28
C ALA A 55 14.40 5.45 -7.78
N VAL A 56 13.20 5.61 -8.37
CA VAL A 56 13.04 5.97 -9.79
C VAL A 56 13.66 7.33 -10.11
N GLN A 57 13.45 8.34 -9.26
CA GLN A 57 14.06 9.66 -9.47
C GLN A 57 15.58 9.61 -9.33
N ARG A 58 16.12 8.86 -8.36
CA ARG A 58 17.56 8.63 -8.23
C ARG A 58 18.14 7.96 -9.48
N ALA A 59 17.49 6.90 -9.97
CA ALA A 59 17.93 6.22 -11.19
C ALA A 59 17.90 7.15 -12.43
N ARG A 60 16.95 8.09 -12.50
CA ARG A 60 16.90 9.09 -13.58
C ARG A 60 18.02 10.13 -13.49
N LEU A 61 18.32 10.63 -12.29
CA LEU A 61 19.31 11.69 -12.09
C LEU A 61 20.75 11.17 -12.12
N THR A 62 20.98 9.95 -11.62
CA THR A 62 22.31 9.35 -11.53
C THR A 62 22.30 7.90 -12.01
N PRO A 63 22.09 7.64 -13.32
CA PRO A 63 21.91 6.29 -13.85
C PRO A 63 23.14 5.38 -13.73
N TRP A 64 24.35 5.96 -13.61
CA TRP A 64 25.61 5.23 -13.43
C TRP A 64 25.92 4.87 -11.97
N ARG A 65 25.17 5.42 -11.01
CA ARG A 65 25.23 4.95 -9.61
C ARG A 65 24.19 3.86 -9.46
N LEU A 66 24.62 2.61 -9.60
CA LEU A 66 23.82 1.47 -9.14
C LEU A 66 23.55 1.62 -7.62
N PRO A 67 22.36 1.22 -7.15
CA PRO A 67 22.05 1.19 -5.72
C PRO A 67 23.01 0.30 -4.94
#